data_AF-A0A317IXA9-F1
#
_entry.id   AF-A0A317IXA9-F1
#
_cell.length_a   1.000
_cell.length_b   1.000
_cell.length_c   1.000
_cell.angle_alpha   90.00
_cell.angle_beta   90.00
_cell.angle_gamma   90.00
#
_symmetry.space_group_name_H-M   'P 1'
#
loop_
_entity.id
_entity.type
_entity.pdbx_description
1 polymer ?
#
loop_
_entity_poly.entity_id
_entity_poly.type
_entity_poly.pdbx_seq_one_letter_code
_entity_poly.pdbx_strand_id
1 'polypeptide(L)'
;MFHLLIFSISFAQPKLFGISKQKLQDKIKGGWAGQTIGVTFGGPMEFRFQGTFIGDYQPINWYSGYLKETMTNIPGLYDDLYMDLTFVDVFEKSGLDAPLDSFANAYANAGYMLWHANQAGRYNILHGIKA
;
A
#
# COMPACT_ATOMS: atom_id res chain seq x y z
N MET A 1 -38.07 -26.56 35.57
CA MET A 1 -38.60 -26.04 34.29
C MET A 1 -37.55 -25.09 33.71
N PHE A 2 -36.63 -25.59 32.90
CA PHE A 2 -35.54 -24.79 32.30
C PHE A 2 -36.07 -24.10 31.04
N HIS A 3 -36.06 -22.77 31.03
CA HIS A 3 -36.40 -21.98 29.84
C HIS A 3 -35.13 -21.79 29.00
N LEU A 4 -35.11 -22.39 27.82
CA LEU A 4 -34.08 -22.18 26.81
C LEU A 4 -34.36 -20.84 26.10
N LEU A 5 -33.53 -19.84 26.33
CA LEU A 5 -33.56 -18.59 25.59
C LEU A 5 -32.86 -18.79 24.24
N ILE A 6 -33.64 -18.76 23.16
CA ILE A 6 -33.12 -18.77 21.79
C ILE A 6 -32.84 -17.31 21.41
N PHE A 7 -31.56 -16.94 21.32
CA PHE A 7 -31.14 -15.67 20.73
C PHE A 7 -31.18 -15.79 19.21
N SER A 8 -32.08 -15.06 18.56
CA SER A 8 -32.07 -14.86 17.11
C SER A 8 -30.99 -13.84 16.75
N ILE A 9 -29.88 -14.33 16.18
CA ILE A 9 -28.83 -13.48 15.60
C ILE A 9 -29.33 -13.01 14.23
N SER A 10 -29.74 -11.75 14.12
CA SER A 10 -29.96 -11.10 12.83
C SER A 10 -28.62 -10.74 12.21
N PHE A 11 -28.16 -11.53 11.23
CA PHE A 11 -27.05 -11.12 10.37
C PHE A 11 -27.51 -9.91 9.53
N ALA A 12 -26.82 -8.78 9.66
CA ALA A 12 -27.03 -7.65 8.78
C ALA A 12 -26.76 -8.10 7.34
N GLN A 13 -27.77 -8.04 6.47
CA GLN A 13 -27.55 -8.36 5.06
C GLN A 13 -26.52 -7.37 4.49
N PRO A 14 -25.50 -7.86 3.76
CA PRO A 14 -24.53 -6.99 3.12
C PRO A 14 -25.28 -6.09 2.13
N LYS A 15 -25.29 -4.79 2.43
CA LYS A 15 -25.92 -3.80 1.55
C LYS A 15 -25.08 -3.69 0.30
N LEU A 16 -25.56 -4.25 -0.81
CA LEU A 16 -24.91 -4.12 -2.10
C LEU A 16 -24.84 -2.63 -2.47
N PHE A 17 -23.62 -2.14 -2.69
CA PHE A 17 -23.36 -0.78 -3.11
C PHE A 17 -23.20 -0.74 -4.62
N GLY A 18 -24.08 0.01 -5.29
CA GLY A 18 -23.97 0.27 -6.72
C GLY A 18 -23.08 1.48 -7.01
N ILE A 19 -22.02 1.29 -7.80
CA ILE A 19 -21.18 2.38 -8.31
C ILE A 19 -21.09 2.28 -9.83
N SER A 20 -21.15 3.42 -10.52
CA SER A 20 -20.93 3.42 -11.96
C SER A 20 -19.47 3.11 -12.28
N LYS A 21 -19.23 2.47 -13.42
CA LYS A 21 -17.86 2.16 -13.89
C LYS A 21 -16.96 3.40 -13.92
N GLN A 22 -17.50 4.54 -14.37
CA GLN A 22 -16.78 5.81 -14.39
C GLN A 22 -16.37 6.27 -12.99
N LYS A 23 -17.30 6.24 -12.02
CA LYS A 23 -16.99 6.61 -10.62
C LYS A 23 -16.00 5.65 -9.97
N LEU A 24 -16.07 4.36 -10.29
CA LEU A 24 -15.12 3.38 -9.79
C LEU A 24 -13.71 3.64 -10.36
N GLN A 25 -13.61 3.87 -11.67
CA GLN A 25 -12.34 4.16 -12.33
C GLN A 25 -11.70 5.45 -11.79
N ASP A 26 -12.50 6.49 -11.57
CA ASP A 26 -12.05 7.76 -10.99
C ASP A 26 -11.44 7.54 -9.59
N LYS A 27 -12.12 6.75 -8.74
CA LYS A 27 -11.62 6.40 -7.40
C LYS A 27 -10.31 5.59 -7.45
N ILE A 28 -10.21 4.61 -8.35
CA ILE A 28 -8.99 3.81 -8.50
C ILE A 28 -7.82 4.71 -8.93
N LYS A 29 -8.03 5.58 -9.92
CA LYS A 29 -7.01 6.55 -10.36
C LYS A 29 -6.62 7.52 -9.24
N GLY A 30 -7.60 8.01 -8.49
CA GLY A 30 -7.38 8.86 -7.33
C GLY A 30 -6.57 8.18 -6.23
N GLY A 31 -6.77 6.88 -6.00
CA GLY A 31 -5.99 6.08 -5.07
C GLY A 31 -4.50 6.06 -5.44
N TRP A 32 -4.18 5.68 -6.68
CA TRP A 32 -2.80 5.67 -7.18
C TRP A 32 -2.15 7.06 -7.17
N ALA A 33 -2.89 8.09 -7.63
CA ALA A 33 -2.38 9.47 -7.62
C ALA A 33 -2.16 9.98 -6.19
N GLY A 34 -3.10 9.72 -5.28
CA GLY A 34 -3.03 10.14 -3.89
C GLY A 34 -1.85 9.51 -3.15
N GLN A 35 -1.64 8.20 -3.31
CA GLN A 35 -0.48 7.52 -2.74
C GLN A 35 0.83 8.09 -3.29
N THR A 36 0.90 8.30 -4.60
CA THR A 36 2.09 8.88 -5.25
C THR A 36 2.43 10.27 -4.70
N ILE A 37 1.41 11.12 -4.52
CA ILE A 37 1.56 12.45 -3.93
C ILE A 37 2.00 12.30 -2.46
N GLY A 38 1.37 11.40 -1.71
CA GLY A 38 1.68 11.14 -0.30
C GLY A 38 3.15 10.72 -0.09
N VAL A 39 3.66 9.78 -0.88
CA VAL A 39 5.06 9.36 -0.86
C VAL A 39 6.01 10.54 -1.13
N THR A 40 5.73 11.31 -2.19
CA THR A 40 6.54 12.49 -2.54
C THR A 40 6.53 13.53 -1.42
N PHE A 41 5.36 13.81 -0.87
CA PHE A 41 5.15 14.81 0.17
C PHE A 41 5.78 14.41 1.50
N GLY A 42 5.68 13.13 1.87
CA GLY A 42 6.19 12.58 3.12
C GLY A 42 7.70 12.30 3.11
N GLY A 43 8.27 11.96 1.96
CA GLY A 43 9.69 11.55 1.82
C GLY A 43 10.71 12.47 2.51
N PRO A 44 10.64 13.81 2.35
CA PRO A 44 11.56 14.72 3.04
C PRO A 44 11.52 14.63 4.57
N MET A 45 10.41 14.19 5.14
CA MET A 45 10.13 14.17 6.57
C MET A 45 10.35 12.80 7.21
N GLU A 46 10.56 11.76 6.40
CA GLU A 46 10.74 10.39 6.85
C GLU A 46 11.87 10.32 7.89
N PHE A 47 11.56 9.77 9.07
CA PHE A 47 12.48 9.64 10.20
C PHE A 47 13.13 10.94 10.72
N ARG A 48 12.50 12.11 10.55
CA ARG A 48 13.05 13.38 11.09
C ARG A 48 12.33 13.95 12.32
N PHE A 49 11.10 13.50 12.61
CA PHE A 49 10.25 14.04 13.67
C PHE A 49 9.60 12.93 14.51
N GLN A 50 10.34 11.89 14.87
CA GLN A 50 9.81 10.76 15.64
C GLN A 50 9.32 11.20 17.02
N GLY A 51 8.14 10.71 17.41
CA GLY A 51 7.57 10.98 18.74
C GLY A 51 7.02 12.40 18.93
N THR A 52 6.92 13.20 17.86
CA THR A 52 6.37 14.56 17.92
C THR A 52 5.61 14.91 16.64
N PHE A 53 4.78 15.96 16.69
CA PHE A 53 4.17 16.53 15.49
C PHE A 53 5.15 17.46 14.76
N ILE A 54 5.04 17.49 13.44
CA ILE A 54 5.67 18.52 12.61
C ILE A 54 4.87 19.81 12.81
N GLY A 55 5.50 20.85 13.37
CA GLY A 55 4.86 22.15 13.57
C GLY A 55 5.04 23.08 12.38
N ASP A 56 4.34 24.22 12.40
CA ASP A 56 4.30 25.21 11.30
C ASP A 56 5.67 25.84 10.97
N TYR A 57 6.66 25.70 11.85
CA TYR A 57 8.03 26.14 11.60
C TYR A 57 8.74 25.35 10.49
N GLN A 58 8.20 24.19 10.12
CA GLN A 58 8.77 23.31 9.11
C GLN A 58 7.86 23.26 7.88
N PRO A 59 8.03 24.21 6.93
CA PRO A 59 7.29 24.15 5.67
C PRO A 59 7.70 22.91 4.89
N ILE A 60 6.70 22.28 4.24
CA ILE A 60 6.93 21.17 3.32
C ILE A 60 7.03 21.76 1.91
N ASN A 61 8.20 21.58 1.29
CA ASN A 61 8.43 22.07 -0.06
C ASN A 61 7.50 21.38 -1.04
N TRP A 62 6.71 22.18 -1.76
CA TRP A 62 5.84 21.70 -2.82
C TRP A 62 5.79 22.72 -3.94
N TYR A 63 6.22 22.32 -5.14
CA TYR A 63 6.24 23.18 -6.31
C TYR A 63 5.84 22.40 -7.57
N SER A 64 5.48 23.14 -8.62
CA SER A 64 5.14 22.54 -9.92
C SER A 64 6.32 21.74 -10.47
N GLY A 65 6.11 20.45 -10.71
CA GLY A 65 7.14 19.53 -11.19
C GLY A 65 7.85 18.73 -10.10
N TYR A 66 7.67 19.05 -8.81
CA TYR A 66 8.38 18.39 -7.71
C TYR A 66 8.17 16.87 -7.69
N LEU A 67 6.94 16.41 -7.91
CA LEU A 67 6.62 14.98 -8.00
C LEU A 67 7.38 14.30 -9.12
N LYS A 68 7.37 14.87 -10.33
CA LYS A 68 8.07 14.29 -11.48
C LYS A 68 9.59 14.27 -11.26
N GLU A 69 10.13 15.36 -10.71
CA GLU A 69 11.54 15.47 -10.38
C GLU A 69 11.95 14.40 -9.37
N THR A 70 11.18 14.25 -8.29
CA THR A 70 11.43 13.26 -7.24
C THR A 70 11.36 11.84 -7.80
N MET A 71 10.35 11.50 -8.60
CA MET A 71 10.25 10.21 -9.29
C MET A 71 11.45 9.89 -10.17
N THR A 72 11.94 10.89 -10.89
CA THR A 72 13.02 10.69 -11.87
C THR A 72 14.38 10.58 -11.17
N ASN A 73 14.59 11.41 -10.15
CA ASN A 73 15.90 11.56 -9.51
C ASN A 73 16.08 10.66 -8.28
N ILE A 74 14.97 10.26 -7.63
CA ILE A 74 14.96 9.43 -6.43
C ILE A 74 13.91 8.31 -6.60
N PRO A 75 14.04 7.46 -7.64
CA PRO A 75 13.07 6.39 -7.90
C PRO A 75 12.92 5.44 -6.69
N GLY A 76 13.99 5.29 -5.92
CA GLY A 76 14.01 4.53 -4.67
C GLY A 76 12.99 4.92 -3.62
N LEU A 77 12.56 6.19 -3.60
CA LEU A 77 11.57 6.68 -2.64
C LEU A 77 10.18 6.06 -2.88
N TYR A 78 9.94 5.50 -4.07
CA TYR A 78 8.64 4.97 -4.49
C TYR A 78 8.56 3.45 -4.34
N ASP A 79 9.36 2.86 -3.45
CA ASP A 79 9.34 1.42 -3.21
C ASP A 79 7.97 0.92 -2.72
N ASP A 80 7.22 1.73 -1.97
CA ASP A 80 5.81 1.47 -1.61
C ASP A 80 4.93 1.22 -2.86
N LEU A 81 5.06 2.05 -3.90
CA LEU A 81 4.28 1.87 -5.14
C LEU A 81 4.74 0.63 -5.91
N TYR A 82 6.04 0.36 -5.93
CA TYR A 82 6.58 -0.80 -6.63
C TYR A 82 6.13 -2.11 -5.97
N MET A 83 6.04 -2.12 -4.64
CA MET A 83 5.46 -3.21 -3.84
C MET A 83 4.00 -3.46 -4.22
N ASP A 84 3.17 -2.42 -4.23
CA ASP A 84 1.75 -2.55 -4.57
C ASP A 84 1.55 -3.03 -6.01
N LEU A 85 2.33 -2.51 -6.95
CA LEU A 85 2.29 -2.96 -8.34
C LEU A 85 2.72 -4.42 -8.49
N THR A 86 3.66 -4.88 -7.66
CA THR A 86 4.06 -6.31 -7.63
C THR A 86 2.90 -7.20 -7.20
N PHE A 87 2.13 -6.76 -6.21
CA PHE A 87 0.98 -7.52 -5.71
C PHE A 87 -0.16 -7.53 -6.73
N VAL A 88 -0.43 -6.39 -7.36
CA VAL A 88 -1.40 -6.28 -8.47
C VAL A 88 -1.01 -7.20 -9.64
N ASP A 89 0.27 -7.26 -9.99
CA ASP A 89 0.76 -8.16 -11.05
C ASP A 89 0.56 -9.65 -10.69
N VAL A 90 0.75 -10.03 -9.42
CA VAL A 90 0.44 -11.39 -8.95
C VAL A 90 -1.05 -11.68 -9.07
N PHE A 91 -1.92 -10.76 -8.65
CA PHE A 91 -3.36 -10.92 -8.78
C PHE A 91 -3.80 -11.02 -10.25
N GLU A 92 -3.23 -10.22 -11.14
CA GLU A 92 -3.53 -10.26 -12.58
C GLU A 92 -3.15 -11.63 -13.18
N LYS A 93 -2.02 -12.20 -12.76
CA LYS A 93 -1.50 -13.48 -13.30
C LYS A 93 -2.14 -14.72 -12.68
N SER A 94 -2.48 -14.66 -11.39
CA SER A 94 -2.85 -15.83 -10.59
C SER A 94 -4.28 -15.77 -10.03
N GLY A 95 -4.99 -14.66 -10.25
CA GLY A 95 -6.33 -14.43 -9.72
C GLY A 95 -6.32 -13.96 -8.25
N LEU A 96 -7.51 -13.61 -7.73
CA LEU A 96 -7.68 -13.11 -6.37
C LEU A 96 -7.39 -14.15 -5.28
N ASP A 97 -7.42 -15.44 -5.63
CA ASP A 97 -7.09 -16.56 -4.74
C ASP A 97 -5.61 -16.99 -4.88
N ALA A 98 -4.74 -16.10 -5.37
CA ALA A 98 -3.32 -16.38 -5.53
C ALA A 98 -2.68 -16.86 -4.21
N PRO A 99 -1.83 -17.90 -4.25
CA PRO A 99 -1.21 -18.42 -3.04
C PRO A 99 -0.21 -17.42 -2.46
N LEU A 100 -0.06 -17.40 -1.13
CA LEU A 100 0.86 -16.51 -0.41
C LEU A 100 2.29 -16.59 -0.96
N ASP A 101 2.75 -17.80 -1.30
CA ASP A 101 4.09 -18.04 -1.85
C ASP A 101 4.32 -17.29 -3.18
N SER A 102 3.28 -17.03 -3.98
CA SER A 102 3.42 -16.24 -5.21
C SER A 102 3.79 -14.79 -4.90
N PHE A 103 3.17 -14.19 -3.88
CA PHE A 103 3.48 -12.84 -3.45
C PHE A 103 4.88 -12.76 -2.85
N ALA A 104 5.22 -13.70 -1.96
CA ALA A 104 6.53 -13.78 -1.34
C ALA A 104 7.65 -13.89 -2.37
N ASN A 105 7.48 -14.76 -3.38
CA ASN A 105 8.47 -14.93 -4.45
C ASN A 105 8.58 -13.68 -5.34
N ALA A 106 7.46 -13.06 -5.73
CA ALA A 106 7.47 -11.86 -6.56
C ALA A 106 8.14 -10.67 -5.84
N TYR A 107 7.80 -10.47 -4.56
CA TYR A 107 8.40 -9.46 -3.70
C TYR A 107 9.90 -9.67 -3.47
N ALA A 108 10.31 -10.89 -3.12
CA ALA A 108 11.70 -11.20 -2.77
C ALA A 108 12.65 -11.06 -3.97
N ASN A 109 12.16 -11.32 -5.19
CA ASN A 109 12.95 -11.30 -6.42
C ASN A 109 12.71 -10.06 -7.28
N ALA A 110 11.95 -9.07 -6.80
CA ALA A 110 11.69 -7.85 -7.53
C ALA A 110 12.99 -7.03 -7.75
N GLY A 111 13.16 -6.46 -8.95
CA GLY A 111 14.39 -5.76 -9.34
C GLY A 111 14.53 -4.32 -8.82
N TYR A 112 13.50 -3.77 -8.19
CA TYR A 112 13.55 -2.42 -7.62
C TYR A 112 14.17 -2.41 -6.22
N MET A 113 14.74 -1.26 -5.87
CA MET A 113 15.27 -1.01 -4.53
C MET A 113 14.12 -1.00 -3.50
N LEU A 114 14.40 -1.54 -2.33
CA LEU A 114 13.50 -1.49 -1.18
C LEU A 114 14.16 -0.76 -0.03
N TRP A 115 13.37 -0.04 0.75
CA TRP A 115 13.85 0.68 1.91
C TRP A 115 13.53 -0.05 3.20
N HIS A 116 14.39 0.13 4.20
CA HIS A 116 14.18 -0.25 5.60
C HIS A 116 13.52 -1.63 5.80
N ALA A 117 12.29 -1.65 6.33
CA ALA A 117 11.56 -2.86 6.64
C ALA A 117 11.25 -3.70 5.39
N ASN A 118 10.99 -3.06 4.24
CA ASN A 118 10.80 -3.78 2.99
C ASN A 118 12.08 -4.50 2.56
N GLN A 119 13.27 -3.90 2.76
CA GLN A 119 14.51 -4.61 2.45
C GLN A 119 14.79 -5.75 3.45
N ALA A 120 14.44 -5.56 4.72
CA ALA A 120 14.56 -6.62 5.74
C ALA A 120 13.62 -7.80 5.44
N GLY A 121 12.38 -7.55 5.02
CA GLY A 121 11.44 -8.60 4.63
C GLY A 121 11.94 -9.40 3.42
N ARG A 122 12.47 -8.73 2.39
CA ARG A 122 13.11 -9.37 1.24
C ARG A 122 14.27 -10.26 1.70
N TYR A 123 15.16 -9.72 2.54
CA TYR A 123 16.28 -10.47 3.09
C TYR A 123 15.81 -11.74 3.81
N ASN A 124 14.81 -11.61 4.67
CA ASN A 124 14.27 -12.73 5.45
C ASN A 124 13.75 -13.87 4.57
N ILE A 125 12.95 -13.55 3.55
CA ILE A 125 12.42 -14.55 2.61
C ILE A 125 13.55 -15.23 1.85
N LEU A 126 14.53 -14.46 1.36
CA LEU A 126 15.70 -15.01 0.66
C LEU A 126 16.60 -15.88 1.56
N HIS A 127 16.50 -15.72 2.89
CA HIS A 127 17.22 -16.53 3.89
C HIS A 127 16.35 -17.59 4.57
N GLY A 128 15.21 -17.93 3.97
CA GLY A 128 14.40 -19.08 4.36
C GLY A 128 13.42 -18.82 5.51
N ILE A 129 13.25 -17.56 5.94
CA ILE A 129 12.12 -17.19 6.80
C ILE A 129 10.89 -17.09 5.91
N LYS A 130 9.97 -18.04 6.08
CA LYS A 130 8.74 -18.11 5.27
C LYS A 130 7.81 -16.95 5.59
N ALA A 131 7.05 -16.54 4.57
CA ALA A 131 5.96 -15.57 4.68
C ALA A 131 4.78 -16.11 5.49
#